data_AF-A0A7I8EJ90-F1
#
_entry.id   AF-A0A7I8EJ90-F1
#
_cell.length_a   1.000
_cell.length_b   1.000
_cell.length_c   1.000
_cell.angle_alpha   90.00
_cell.angle_beta   90.00
_cell.angle_gamma   90.00
#
_symmetry.space_group_name_H-M   'P 1'
#
loop_
_entity.id
_entity.type
_entity.pdbx_description
1 polymer ?
#
loop_
_entity_poly.entity_id
_entity_poly.type
_entity_poly.pdbx_seq_one_letter_code
_entity_poly.pdbx_strand_id
1 'polypeptide(L)' 'MRALLDRSSPLYKAIYTQRTSCERINSQAQALGIERPKVHNQRSVANLNTLIYLVINVRALVRAKSINK' A
#
# COMPACT_ATOMS: atom_id res chain seq x y z
N MET A 1 -3.47 -25.79 12.67
CA MET A 1 -3.62 -26.30 11.29
C MET A 1 -2.86 -25.38 10.35
N ARG A 2 -1.73 -25.80 9.76
CA ARG A 2 -1.04 -25.00 8.71
C ARG A 2 -1.77 -25.30 7.41
N ALA A 3 -2.50 -24.34 6.87
CA ALA A 3 -3.04 -24.47 5.51
C ALA A 3 -1.85 -24.62 4.54
N LEU A 4 -1.80 -25.73 3.81
CA LEU A 4 -0.84 -25.95 2.74
C LEU A 4 -1.22 -25.04 1.56
N LEU A 5 -0.39 -24.03 1.30
CA LEU A 5 -0.50 -23.16 0.15
C LEU A 5 0.26 -23.78 -1.02
N ASP A 6 -0.44 -24.11 -2.10
CA ASP A 6 0.21 -24.44 -3.37
C ASP A 6 0.82 -23.19 -3.99
N ARG A 7 2.14 -23.06 -3.86
CA ARG A 7 2.91 -21.94 -4.40
C ARG A 7 3.25 -22.10 -5.90
N SER A 8 3.02 -23.28 -6.45
CA SER A 8 3.28 -23.57 -7.86
C SER A 8 2.11 -23.15 -8.76
N SER A 9 0.91 -23.07 -8.18
CA SER A 9 -0.34 -22.77 -8.88
C SER A 9 -0.26 -21.43 -9.64
N PRO A 10 -0.85 -21.35 -10.85
CA PRO A 10 -0.93 -20.09 -11.59
C PRO A 10 -1.62 -18.97 -10.80
N LEU A 11 -2.65 -19.31 -10.03
CA LEU A 11 -3.39 -18.34 -9.21
C LEU A 11 -2.52 -17.76 -8.09
N TYR A 12 -1.75 -18.61 -7.40
CA TYR A 12 -0.83 -18.14 -6.37
C TYR A 12 0.19 -17.17 -6.96
N LYS A 13 0.80 -17.54 -8.09
CA LYS A 13 1.79 -16.69 -8.77
C LYS A 13 1.18 -15.37 -9.20
N ALA A 14 -0.02 -15.38 -9.79
CA ALA A 14 -0.71 -14.17 -10.23
C ALA A 14 -1.02 -13.20 -9.08
N ILE A 15 -1.41 -13.70 -7.91
CA ILE A 15 -1.61 -12.87 -6.70
C ILE A 15 -0.27 -12.42 -6.14
N TYR A 16 0.70 -13.32 -6.02
CA TYR A 16 2.01 -13.03 -5.44
C TYR A 16 2.78 -11.96 -6.23
N THR A 17 2.66 -11.95 -7.56
CA THR A 17 3.26 -10.91 -8.41
C THR A 17 2.73 -9.51 -8.13
N GLN A 18 1.57 -9.37 -7.47
CA GLN A 18 1.04 -8.07 -7.05
C GLN A 18 1.74 -7.52 -5.79
N ARG A 19 2.60 -8.29 -5.11
CA ARG A 19 3.32 -7.86 -3.91
C ARG A 19 4.14 -6.59 -4.13
N THR A 20 4.73 -6.41 -5.32
CA THR A 20 5.48 -5.21 -5.68
C THR A 20 4.62 -3.94 -5.60
N SER A 21 3.30 -4.05 -5.76
CA SER A 21 2.37 -2.94 -5.55
C SER A 21 2.34 -2.49 -4.09
N CYS A 22 2.36 -3.43 -3.13
CA CYS A 22 2.44 -3.10 -1.71
C CYS A 22 3.78 -2.42 -1.37
N GLU A 23 4.88 -2.93 -1.93
CA GLU A 23 6.21 -2.34 -1.73
C GLU A 23 6.27 -0.91 -2.27
N ARG A 24 5.69 -0.66 -3.45
CA ARG A 24 5.55 0.69 -4.03
C ARG A 24 4.74 1.65 -3.17
N ILE A 25 3.65 1.19 -2.57
CA ILE A 25 2.84 2.01 -1.64
C ILE A 25 3.67 2.35 -0.40
N ASN A 26 4.39 1.38 0.17
CA ASN A 26 5.23 1.60 1.34
C ASN A 26 6.37 2.59 1.04
N SER A 27 7.02 2.51 -0.12
CA SER A 27 8.04 3.49 -0.53
C SER A 27 7.46 4.90 -0.68
N GLN A 28 6.26 5.05 -1.22
CA GLN A 28 5.58 6.35 -1.29
C GLN A 28 5.23 6.90 0.09
N ALA A 29 4.75 6.05 1.00
CA ALA A 29 4.45 6.45 2.37
C ALA A 29 5.73 6.86 3.13
N GLN A 30 6.85 6.15 2.92
CA GLN A 30 8.16 6.52 3.45
C GLN A 30 8.61 7.88 2.94
N ALA A 31 8.49 8.15 1.63
CA ALA A 31 8.80 9.44 1.04
C ALA A 31 7.94 10.59 1.62
N LEU A 32 6.73 10.28 2.10
CA LEU A 32 5.84 11.21 2.81
C LEU A 32 6.12 11.30 4.32
N GLY A 33 7.17 10.62 4.81
CA GLY A 33 7.66 10.74 6.19
C GLY A 33 6.93 9.89 7.22
N ILE A 34 6.22 8.83 6.81
CA ILE A 34 5.41 7.99 7.72
C ILE A 34 6.22 7.35 8.87
N GLU A 35 7.53 7.12 8.67
CA GLU A 35 8.41 6.48 9.67
C GLU A 35 8.83 7.43 10.81
N ARG A 36 8.76 8.74 10.60
CA ARG A 36 9.18 9.76 11.57
C ARG A 36 8.05 10.75 11.81
N PRO A 37 7.03 10.39 12.62
CA PRO A 37 5.89 11.25 12.86
C PRO A 37 6.31 12.55 13.54
N LYS A 38 5.94 13.69 12.94
CA LYS A 38 6.20 15.04 13.45
C LYS A 38 5.08 15.57 14.37
N VAL A 39 4.26 14.67 14.91
CA VAL A 39 3.08 14.98 15.74
C VAL A 39 3.21 14.28 17.10
N HIS A 40 2.67 14.91 18.14
CA HIS A 40 3.03 14.57 19.53
C HIS A 40 2.15 13.50 20.20
N ASN A 41 1.11 12.99 19.54
CA ASN A 41 0.23 11.98 20.13
C ASN A 41 -0.20 10.89 19.13
N GLN A 42 -0.50 9.70 19.65
CA GLN A 42 -0.84 8.53 18.86
C GLN A 42 -2.04 8.74 17.93
N ARG A 43 -3.06 9.49 18.38
CA ARG A 43 -4.25 9.79 17.56
C ARG A 43 -3.88 10.63 16.35
N SER A 44 -3.07 11.66 16.53
CA SER A 44 -2.55 12.48 15.44
C SER A 44 -1.64 11.67 14.52
N VAL A 45 -0.82 10.75 15.04
CA VAL A 45 -0.01 9.83 14.20
C VAL A 45 -0.92 8.96 13.34
N ALA A 46 -1.95 8.34 13.93
CA ALA A 46 -2.90 7.49 13.20
C ALA A 46 -3.65 8.27 12.11
N ASN A 47 -4.10 9.49 12.42
CA ASN A 47 -4.76 10.36 11.45
C ASN A 47 -3.82 10.77 10.31
N LEU A 48 -2.56 11.13 10.62
CA LEU A 48 -1.56 11.49 9.62
C LEU A 48 -1.25 10.31 8.69
N ASN A 49 -1.05 9.12 9.26
CA ASN A 49 -0.81 7.89 8.49
C ASN A 49 -2.01 7.56 7.60
N THR A 50 -3.23 7.72 8.11
CA THR A 50 -4.47 7.52 7.35
C THR A 50 -4.52 8.48 6.16
N LEU A 51 -4.23 9.76 6.39
CA LEU A 51 -4.20 10.76 5.32
C LEU A 51 -3.14 10.44 4.25
N ILE A 52 -1.94 10.01 4.65
CA ILE A 52 -0.88 9.58 3.74
C ILE A 52 -1.39 8.48 2.79
N TYR A 53 -2.02 7.43 3.32
CA TYR A 53 -2.56 6.34 2.50
C TYR A 53 -3.75 6.77 1.63
N LEU A 54 -4.63 7.65 2.13
CA LEU A 54 -5.72 8.19 1.31
C LEU A 54 -5.17 8.95 0.10
N VAL A 55 -4.16 9.80 0.28
CA VAL A 55 -3.55 10.55 -0.82
C VAL A 55 -2.89 9.61 -1.84
N ILE A 56 -2.16 8.59 -1.39
CA ILE A 56 -1.56 7.59 -2.28
C ILE A 56 -2.64 6.87 -3.10
N ASN A 57 -3.71 6.40 -2.44
CA ASN A 57 -4.80 5.67 -3.10
C ASN A 57 -5.56 6.54 -4.11
N VAL A 58 -5.83 7.81 -3.78
CA VAL A 58 -6.49 8.75 -4.71
C VAL A 58 -5.62 8.98 -5.95
N ARG A 59 -4.30 9.17 -5.77
CA ARG A 59 -3.36 9.30 -6.91
C ARG A 59 -3.35 8.04 -7.79
N ALA A 60 -3.32 6.86 -7.17
CA ALA A 60 -3.39 5.60 -7.90
C ALA A 60 -4.71 5.46 -8.68
N LEU A 61 -5.84 5.82 -8.07
CA LEU A 61 -7.15 5.80 -8.73
C LEU A 61 -7.21 6.76 -9.93
N VAL A 62 -6.70 7.99 -9.79
CA VAL A 62 -6.63 8.96 -10.89
C VAL A 62 -5.80 8.40 -12.04
N ARG A 63 -4.65 7.79 -11.76
CA ARG A 63 -3.80 7.15 -12.78
C ARG A 63 -4.49 5.96 -13.44
N ALA A 64 -5.19 5.12 -12.68
CA ALA A 64 -5.95 4.00 -13.23
C ALA A 64 -7.06 4.50 -14.16
N LYS A 65 -7.80 5.53 -13.76
CA LYS A 65 -8.85 6.14 -14.60
C LYS A 65 -8.30 6.75 -15.89
N SER A 66 -7.06 7.27 -15.90
CA SER A 66 -6.47 7.85 -17.11
C SER A 66 -5.91 6.81 -18.08
N ILE A 67 -5.53 5.63 -17.60
CA ILE A 67 -5.07 4.52 -18.45
C ILE A 67 -6.26 3.77 -19.07
N ASN A 68 -7.35 3.58 -18.31
CA ASN A 68 -8.54 2.84 -18.76
C ASN A 68 -9.57 3.75 -19.47
N LYS A 69 -9.12 4.84 -20.07
CA LYS A 69 -9.97 5.83 -20.72
C LYS A 69 -10.35 5.44 -22.14
#